data_AF-X6N6Q1-F1
#
_entry.id   AF-X6N6Q1-F1
#
_cell.length_a   1.000
_cell.length_b   1.000
_cell.length_c   1.000
_cell.angle_alpha   90.00
_cell.angle_beta   90.00
_cell.angle_gamma   90.00
#
_symmetry.space_group_name_H-M   'P 1'
#
loop_
_entity.id
_entity.type
_entity.pdbx_description
1 polymer ?
#
loop_
_entity_poly.entity_id
_entity_poly.type
_entity_poly.pdbx_seq_one_letter_code
_entity_poly.pdbx_strand_id
1 'polypeptide(L)'
;MRRYCVGLTMIGIWCLVTGSFICGIYVSFECFPFFQSLYLIIFGSILFSIIPLWFVFPHKFPWRVRQMVMVLTIASGTIPCVHWMLFATWAEIVHLAFGAFGMFFFYGLGFVFFHYRIPERFAPGKFDIWLHSHQFWHLFVASMYTFIPTLYYCFMKGSPERKKTIICLLVLSCRRAMVANVYNVIALNSIQFFFASAEEKSSREILKMGLYIFWLKTTLTFPCFTFETNQILILKFF
;
A
#
# COMPACT_ATOMS: atom_id res chain seq x y z
N MET A 1 -3.68 -1.84 25.86
CA MET A 1 -4.12 -1.48 24.49
C MET A 1 -2.97 -1.37 23.49
N ARG A 2 -1.96 -0.51 23.65
CA ARG A 2 -0.89 -0.25 22.66
C ARG A 2 -0.21 -1.51 22.06
N ARG A 3 0.06 -2.53 22.89
CA ARG A 3 0.71 -3.79 22.43
C ARG A 3 -0.16 -4.62 21.48
N TYR A 4 -1.48 -4.63 21.68
CA TYR A 4 -2.41 -5.36 20.82
C TYR A 4 -2.59 -4.67 19.47
N CYS A 5 -2.64 -3.33 19.44
CA CYS A 5 -2.69 -2.56 18.19
C CYS A 5 -1.45 -2.81 17.31
N VAL A 6 -0.27 -2.88 17.92
CA VAL A 6 0.97 -3.24 17.20
C VAL A 6 0.90 -4.67 16.67
N GLY A 7 0.41 -5.61 17.47
CA GLY A 7 0.22 -7.00 17.03
C GLY A 7 -0.71 -7.14 15.83
N LEU A 8 -1.88 -6.48 15.86
CA LEU A 8 -2.84 -6.46 14.75
C LEU A 8 -2.24 -5.86 13.48
N THR A 9 -1.45 -4.79 13.61
CA THR A 9 -0.76 -4.17 12.47
C THR A 9 0.22 -5.15 11.81
N MET A 10 0.96 -5.90 12.61
CA MET A 10 1.91 -6.90 12.10
C MET A 10 1.20 -8.07 11.40
N ILE A 11 0.03 -8.51 11.90
CA ILE A 11 -0.80 -9.52 11.21
C ILE A 11 -1.32 -8.98 9.89
N GLY A 12 -1.76 -7.72 9.86
CA GLY A 12 -2.18 -7.06 8.62
C GLY A 12 -1.08 -7.09 7.57
N ILE A 13 0.16 -6.74 7.95
CA ILE A 13 1.32 -6.81 7.07
C ILE A 13 1.62 -8.26 6.65
N TRP A 14 1.52 -9.22 7.57
CA TRP A 14 1.72 -10.63 7.26
C TRP A 14 0.75 -11.14 6.18
N CYS A 15 -0.54 -10.88 6.36
CA CYS A 15 -1.58 -11.25 5.41
C CYS A 15 -1.38 -10.54 4.07
N LEU A 16 -0.96 -9.27 4.09
CA LEU A 16 -0.66 -8.49 2.89
C LEU A 16 0.50 -9.11 2.10
N VAL A 17 1.62 -9.42 2.76
CA VAL A 17 2.81 -10.00 2.12
C VAL A 17 2.49 -11.38 1.56
N THR A 18 1.97 -12.29 2.38
CA THR A 18 1.68 -13.66 1.96
C THR A 18 0.56 -13.73 0.91
N GLY A 19 -0.49 -12.91 1.06
CA GLY A 19 -1.55 -12.78 0.07
C GLY A 19 -1.03 -12.26 -1.27
N SER A 20 -0.13 -11.27 -1.26
CA SER A 20 0.48 -10.74 -2.49
C SER A 20 1.28 -11.81 -3.25
N PHE A 21 2.00 -12.70 -2.53
CA PHE A 21 2.70 -13.83 -3.14
C PHE A 21 1.74 -14.85 -3.73
N ILE A 22 0.68 -15.24 -3.01
CA ILE A 22 -0.34 -16.16 -3.51
C ILE A 22 -0.96 -15.62 -4.82
N CYS A 23 -1.37 -14.35 -4.82
CA CYS A 23 -1.89 -13.71 -6.03
C CYS A 23 -0.84 -13.69 -7.15
N GLY A 24 0.40 -13.29 -6.87
CA GLY A 24 1.48 -13.24 -7.85
C GLY A 24 1.78 -14.61 -8.47
N ILE A 25 1.92 -15.66 -7.66
CA ILE A 25 2.18 -17.03 -8.09
C ILE A 25 1.05 -17.56 -8.97
N TYR A 26 -0.21 -17.31 -8.57
CA TYR A 26 -1.37 -17.74 -9.32
C TYR A 26 -1.34 -17.24 -10.78
N VAL A 27 -0.99 -15.97 -11.00
CA VAL A 27 -0.89 -15.42 -12.37
C VAL A 27 0.43 -15.76 -13.06
N SER A 28 1.53 -15.87 -12.32
CA SER A 28 2.87 -16.10 -12.89
C SER A 28 3.06 -17.50 -13.48
N PHE A 29 2.54 -18.52 -12.77
CA PHE A 29 2.73 -19.93 -13.11
C PHE A 29 1.50 -20.58 -13.74
N GLU A 30 0.56 -19.78 -14.28
CA GLU A 30 -0.68 -20.30 -14.88
C GLU A 30 -0.42 -21.37 -15.96
N CYS A 31 0.63 -21.19 -16.76
CA CYS A 31 1.02 -22.16 -17.80
C CYS A 31 1.73 -23.41 -17.26
N PHE A 32 2.08 -23.44 -15.97
CA PHE A 32 2.88 -24.49 -15.33
C PHE A 32 2.18 -25.02 -14.06
N PRO A 33 1.15 -25.87 -14.21
CA PRO A 33 0.23 -26.25 -13.13
C PRO A 33 0.92 -26.94 -11.94
N PHE A 34 1.98 -27.70 -12.19
CA PHE A 34 2.78 -28.34 -11.15
C PHE A 34 3.45 -27.31 -10.23
N PHE A 35 4.21 -26.37 -10.81
CA PHE A 35 4.92 -25.34 -10.04
C PHE A 35 3.95 -24.36 -9.37
N GLN A 36 2.86 -24.02 -10.05
CA GLN A 36 1.80 -23.18 -9.49
C GLN A 36 1.22 -23.81 -8.21
N SER A 37 0.81 -25.09 -8.27
CA SER A 37 0.24 -25.79 -7.12
C SER A 37 1.24 -25.93 -5.98
N LEU A 38 2.50 -26.28 -6.29
CA LEU A 38 3.57 -26.41 -5.30
C LEU A 38 3.75 -25.11 -4.51
N TYR A 39 3.93 -23.98 -5.19
CA TYR A 39 4.14 -22.70 -4.51
C TYR A 39 2.89 -22.18 -3.81
N LEU A 40 1.69 -22.40 -4.36
CA LEU A 40 0.45 -22.02 -3.69
C LEU A 40 0.23 -22.80 -2.39
N ILE A 41 0.56 -24.09 -2.36
CA ILE A 41 0.51 -24.90 -1.13
C ILE A 41 1.52 -24.38 -0.11
N ILE A 42 2.76 -24.09 -0.53
CA ILE A 42 3.81 -23.56 0.35
C ILE A 42 3.37 -22.23 0.97
N PHE A 43 3.04 -21.23 0.16
CA PHE A 43 2.67 -19.90 0.67
C PHE A 43 1.29 -19.87 1.36
N GLY A 44 0.36 -20.72 0.94
CA GLY A 44 -0.91 -20.94 1.63
C GLY A 44 -0.69 -21.51 3.03
N SER A 45 0.20 -22.50 3.17
CA SER A 45 0.56 -23.06 4.47
C SER A 45 1.23 -22.03 5.39
N ILE A 46 2.06 -21.14 4.83
CA ILE A 46 2.69 -20.04 5.58
C ILE A 46 1.62 -19.05 6.07
N LEU A 47 0.67 -18.66 5.21
CA LEU A 47 -0.42 -17.74 5.56
C LEU A 47 -1.26 -18.27 6.74
N PHE A 48 -1.65 -19.55 6.70
CA PHE A 48 -2.50 -20.19 7.71
C PHE A 48 -1.72 -20.91 8.82
N SER A 49 -0.40 -20.73 8.89
CA SER A 49 0.43 -21.30 9.94
C SER A 49 0.11 -20.71 11.33
N ILE A 50 0.78 -21.20 12.37
CA ILE A 50 0.71 -20.61 13.72
C ILE A 50 1.50 -19.30 13.84
N ILE A 51 2.30 -18.94 12.83
CA ILE A 51 3.21 -17.77 12.85
C ILE A 51 2.47 -16.45 13.11
N PRO A 52 1.28 -16.16 12.52
CA PRO A 52 0.55 -14.92 12.80
C PRO A 52 0.24 -14.72 14.29
N LEU A 53 0.04 -15.81 15.05
CA LEU A 53 -0.21 -15.75 16.49
C LEU A 53 0.99 -15.19 17.26
N TRP A 54 2.20 -15.32 16.71
CA TRP A 54 3.41 -14.79 17.34
C TRP A 54 3.39 -13.26 17.35
N PHE A 55 2.67 -12.63 16.41
CA PHE A 55 2.47 -11.19 16.40
C PHE A 55 1.39 -10.72 17.40
N VAL A 56 0.35 -11.52 17.62
CA VAL A 56 -0.72 -11.26 18.61
C VAL A 56 -0.20 -11.34 20.05
N PHE A 57 0.70 -12.28 20.32
CA PHE A 57 1.23 -12.55 21.65
C PHE A 57 2.70 -12.10 21.80
N PRO A 58 2.96 -10.78 21.83
CA PRO A 58 4.31 -10.22 21.81
C PRO A 58 5.15 -10.55 23.06
N HIS A 59 4.53 -11.08 24.13
CA HIS A 59 5.21 -11.50 25.35
C HIS A 59 5.84 -12.89 25.23
N LYS A 60 5.33 -13.74 24.33
CA LYS A 60 5.86 -15.10 24.12
C LYS A 60 7.08 -15.12 23.21
N PHE A 61 7.22 -14.12 22.34
CA PHE A 61 8.26 -14.08 21.32
C PHE A 61 9.01 -12.74 21.32
N PRO A 62 10.36 -12.76 21.39
CA PRO A 62 11.15 -11.52 21.38
C PRO A 62 10.97 -10.78 20.05
N TRP A 63 11.10 -9.45 20.10
CA TRP A 63 10.94 -8.57 18.94
C TRP A 63 11.81 -8.99 17.74
N ARG A 64 13.08 -9.35 18.00
CA ARG A 64 14.03 -9.78 16.96
C ARG A 64 13.54 -11.00 16.18
N VAL A 65 12.98 -12.00 16.86
CA VAL A 65 12.45 -13.21 16.20
C VAL A 65 11.28 -12.88 15.29
N ARG A 66 10.34 -12.04 15.76
CA ARG A 66 9.20 -11.60 14.94
C ARG A 66 9.63 -10.84 13.69
N GLN A 67 10.64 -9.98 13.82
CA GLN A 67 11.22 -9.27 12.67
C GLN A 67 11.92 -10.22 11.70
N MET A 68 12.72 -11.17 12.21
CA MET A 68 13.40 -12.15 11.36
C MET A 68 12.44 -13.02 10.58
N VAL A 69 11.37 -13.50 11.21
CA VAL A 69 10.34 -14.27 10.50
C VAL A 69 9.68 -13.45 9.39
N MET A 70 9.36 -12.18 9.63
CA MET A 70 8.82 -11.30 8.59
C MET A 70 9.80 -11.11 7.43
N VAL A 71 11.07 -10.83 7.73
CA VAL A 71 12.13 -10.62 6.72
C VAL A 71 12.35 -11.88 5.90
N LEU A 72 12.41 -13.05 6.54
CA LEU A 72 12.59 -14.33 5.86
C LEU A 72 11.40 -14.65 4.96
N THR A 73 10.17 -14.39 5.41
CA THR A 73 8.97 -14.54 4.56
C THR A 73 9.06 -13.64 3.34
N ILE A 74 9.41 -12.36 3.50
CA ILE A 74 9.59 -11.44 2.36
C ILE A 74 10.69 -11.94 1.41
N ALA A 75 11.84 -12.33 1.95
CA ALA A 75 12.97 -12.83 1.17
C ALA A 75 12.63 -14.11 0.41
N SER A 76 11.79 -14.99 0.96
CA SER A 76 11.36 -16.22 0.30
C SER A 76 10.64 -16.00 -1.03
N GLY A 77 10.00 -14.83 -1.22
CA GLY A 77 9.37 -14.44 -2.48
C GLY A 77 10.34 -14.29 -3.66
N THR A 78 11.64 -14.16 -3.40
CA THR A 78 12.67 -14.14 -4.45
C THR A 78 12.79 -15.48 -5.18
N ILE A 79 12.52 -16.60 -4.51
CA ILE A 79 12.62 -17.95 -5.09
C ILE A 79 11.64 -18.15 -6.26
N PRO A 80 10.31 -17.96 -6.09
CA PRO A 80 9.38 -18.09 -7.22
C PRO A 80 9.61 -17.01 -8.28
N CYS A 81 10.11 -15.82 -7.91
CA CYS A 81 10.45 -14.77 -8.87
C CYS A 81 11.59 -15.19 -9.79
N VAL A 82 12.72 -15.64 -9.24
CA VAL A 82 13.87 -16.13 -10.01
C VAL A 82 13.50 -17.34 -10.85
N HIS A 83 12.74 -18.29 -10.28
CA HIS A 83 12.28 -19.46 -11.04
C HIS A 83 11.40 -19.05 -12.22
N TRP A 84 10.50 -18.09 -12.05
CA TRP A 84 9.69 -17.58 -13.17
C TRP A 84 10.54 -16.92 -14.26
N MET A 85 11.61 -16.20 -13.89
CA MET A 85 12.52 -15.56 -14.85
C MET A 85 13.21 -16.55 -15.80
N LEU A 86 13.39 -17.82 -15.38
CA LEU A 86 13.95 -18.87 -16.25
C LEU A 86 13.04 -19.18 -17.45
N PHE A 87 11.75 -18.89 -17.35
CA PHE A 87 10.77 -19.10 -18.43
C PHE A 87 10.36 -17.78 -19.11
N ALA A 88 10.90 -16.65 -18.67
CA ALA A 88 10.53 -15.33 -19.17
C ALA A 88 11.37 -14.95 -20.40
N THR A 89 10.78 -14.19 -21.30
CA THR A 89 11.48 -13.55 -22.43
C THR A 89 12.26 -12.33 -21.95
N TRP A 90 13.28 -11.92 -22.71
CA TRP A 90 14.05 -10.71 -22.41
C TRP A 90 13.17 -9.46 -22.27
N ALA A 91 12.15 -9.31 -23.11
CA ALA A 91 11.21 -8.20 -23.02
C ALA A 91 10.43 -8.21 -21.68
N GLU A 92 9.93 -9.38 -21.27
CA GLU A 92 9.24 -9.55 -19.98
C GLU A 92 10.15 -9.21 -18.79
N ILE A 93 11.42 -9.60 -18.85
CA ILE A 93 12.42 -9.29 -17.81
C ILE A 93 12.70 -7.78 -17.73
N VAL A 94 12.84 -7.10 -18.87
CA VAL A 94 13.07 -5.64 -18.92
C VAL A 94 11.87 -4.88 -18.35
N HIS A 95 10.65 -5.28 -18.70
CA HIS A 95 9.44 -4.66 -18.14
C HIS A 95 9.28 -4.94 -16.65
N LEU A 96 9.63 -6.16 -16.19
CA LEU A 96 9.68 -6.49 -14.77
C LEU A 96 10.67 -5.58 -14.03
N ALA A 97 11.87 -5.41 -14.57
CA ALA A 97 12.90 -4.55 -14.00
C ALA A 97 12.45 -3.09 -13.95
N PHE A 98 11.79 -2.58 -14.99
CA PHE A 98 11.23 -1.22 -15.01
C PHE A 98 10.16 -1.03 -13.94
N GLY A 99 9.21 -1.96 -13.82
CA GLY A 99 8.16 -1.91 -12.81
C GLY A 99 8.73 -1.97 -11.39
N ALA A 100 9.67 -2.90 -11.14
CA ALA A 100 10.35 -3.04 -9.87
C ALA A 100 11.18 -1.79 -9.52
N PHE A 101 11.95 -1.26 -10.47
CA PHE A 101 12.73 -0.04 -10.28
C PHE A 101 11.83 1.14 -9.92
N GLY A 102 10.72 1.34 -10.64
CA GLY A 102 9.74 2.37 -10.34
C GLY A 102 9.19 2.24 -8.92
N MET A 103 8.79 1.03 -8.52
CA MET A 103 8.35 0.78 -7.16
C MET A 103 9.40 1.17 -6.10
N PHE A 104 10.61 0.62 -6.23
CA PHE A 104 11.68 0.84 -5.25
C PHE A 104 12.13 2.30 -5.22
N PHE A 105 12.14 2.98 -6.37
CA PHE A 105 12.45 4.39 -6.48
C PHE A 105 11.46 5.25 -5.69
N PHE A 106 10.16 5.10 -5.93
CA PHE A 106 9.15 5.89 -5.21
C PHE A 106 9.12 5.55 -3.71
N TYR A 107 9.26 4.28 -3.36
CA TYR A 107 9.33 3.86 -1.95
C TYR A 107 10.56 4.43 -1.23
N GLY A 108 11.74 4.35 -1.88
CA GLY A 108 12.99 4.90 -1.37
C GLY A 108 12.96 6.42 -1.28
N LEU A 109 12.39 7.10 -2.27
CA LEU A 109 12.21 8.55 -2.25
C LEU A 109 11.33 8.97 -1.07
N GLY A 110 10.18 8.31 -0.88
CA GLY A 110 9.36 8.51 0.31
C GLY A 110 10.16 8.36 1.60
N PHE A 111 10.98 7.31 1.70
CA PHE A 111 11.78 7.02 2.89
C PHE A 111 12.76 8.15 3.21
N VAL A 112 13.40 8.71 2.18
CA VAL A 112 14.31 9.85 2.32
C VAL A 112 13.56 11.06 2.92
N PHE A 113 12.39 11.42 2.38
CA PHE A 113 11.60 12.54 2.92
C PHE A 113 11.19 12.31 4.38
N PHE A 114 10.71 11.11 4.70
CA PHE A 114 10.31 10.73 6.05
C PHE A 114 11.49 10.74 7.04
N HIS A 115 12.60 10.11 6.67
CA HIS A 115 13.77 9.96 7.54
C HIS A 115 14.45 11.30 7.83
N TYR A 116 14.64 12.13 6.80
CA TYR A 116 15.28 13.44 6.94
C TYR A 116 14.33 14.53 7.42
N ARG A 117 13.04 14.21 7.63
CA ARG A 117 12.02 15.15 8.08
C ARG A 117 11.97 16.40 7.20
N ILE A 118 11.87 16.22 5.89
CA ILE A 118 11.77 17.34 4.93
C ILE A 118 10.28 17.53 4.62
N PRO A 119 9.72 18.77 4.65
CA PRO A 119 10.38 20.08 4.82
C PRO A 119 10.42 20.62 6.27
N GLU A 120 9.81 19.93 7.24
CA GLU A 120 9.71 20.35 8.65
C GLU A 120 11.07 20.68 9.30
N ARG A 121 12.16 20.07 8.84
CA ARG A 121 13.54 20.38 9.24
C ARG A 121 13.97 21.82 8.89
N PHE A 122 13.47 22.38 7.78
CA PHE A 122 13.86 23.70 7.29
C PHE A 122 12.98 24.83 7.83
N ALA A 123 11.75 24.53 8.24
CA ALA A 123 10.85 25.50 8.85
C ALA A 123 10.03 24.84 9.98
N PRO A 124 10.64 24.71 11.18
CA PRO A 124 9.95 24.15 12.34
C PRO A 124 8.69 25.00 12.68
N GLY A 125 7.58 24.34 13.00
CA GLY A 125 6.31 24.98 13.36
C GLY A 125 5.42 25.42 12.19
N LYS A 126 5.92 25.39 10.94
CA LYS A 126 5.10 25.76 9.76
C LYS A 126 4.33 24.59 9.13
N PHE A 127 4.76 23.37 9.39
CA PHE A 127 4.26 22.17 8.71
C PHE A 127 3.58 21.17 9.66
N ASP A 128 3.21 21.58 10.87
CA ASP A 128 2.75 20.65 11.92
C ASP A 128 1.42 19.95 11.59
N ILE A 129 0.60 20.58 10.74
CA ILE A 129 -0.74 20.09 10.36
C ILE A 129 -0.79 19.65 8.89
N TRP A 130 -0.11 20.40 8.01
CA TRP A 130 -0.12 20.17 6.57
C TRP A 130 1.29 20.10 6.01
N LEU A 131 1.50 19.23 5.03
CA LEU A 131 2.74 19.05 4.28
C LEU A 131 3.96 18.67 5.15
N HIS A 132 3.75 18.00 6.27
CA HIS A 132 4.86 17.37 7.00
C HIS A 132 5.40 16.14 6.26
N SER A 133 6.62 15.73 6.62
CA SER A 133 7.37 14.65 5.96
C SER A 133 6.60 13.33 5.85
N HIS A 134 5.79 13.00 6.85
CA HIS A 134 4.95 11.81 6.83
C HIS A 134 3.82 11.86 5.79
N GLN A 135 3.34 13.04 5.37
CA GLN A 135 2.38 13.15 4.26
C GLN A 135 3.07 12.89 2.93
N PHE A 136 4.28 13.42 2.74
CA PHE A 136 5.10 13.10 1.58
C PHE A 136 5.39 11.61 1.47
N TRP A 137 5.70 10.95 2.59
CA TRP A 137 5.81 9.47 2.64
C TRP A 137 4.58 8.78 2.05
N HIS A 138 3.37 9.13 2.53
CA HIS A 138 2.13 8.53 2.03
C HIS A 138 1.89 8.83 0.55
N LEU A 139 2.24 10.03 0.06
CA LEU A 139 2.13 10.40 -1.36
C LEU A 139 3.08 9.58 -2.25
N PHE A 140 4.32 9.38 -1.82
CA PHE A 140 5.30 8.60 -2.57
C PHE A 140 4.94 7.10 -2.55
N VAL A 141 4.49 6.58 -1.40
CA VAL A 141 3.93 5.21 -1.30
C VAL A 141 2.68 5.08 -2.17
N ALA A 142 1.82 6.09 -2.23
CA ALA A 142 0.66 6.11 -3.11
C ALA A 142 1.05 6.05 -4.60
N SER A 143 2.11 6.75 -4.98
CA SER A 143 2.62 6.79 -6.36
C SER A 143 3.21 5.45 -6.81
N MET A 144 3.84 4.70 -5.89
CA MET A 144 4.35 3.35 -6.13
C MET A 144 3.26 2.39 -6.66
N TYR A 145 2.00 2.52 -6.21
CA TYR A 145 0.91 1.64 -6.66
C TYR A 145 0.66 1.72 -8.18
N THR A 146 1.06 2.80 -8.84
CA THR A 146 0.94 2.94 -10.31
C THR A 146 1.86 1.97 -11.09
N PHE A 147 2.90 1.44 -10.45
CA PHE A 147 3.85 0.49 -11.05
C PHE A 147 3.47 -0.98 -10.83
N ILE A 148 2.52 -1.26 -9.94
CA ILE A 148 2.01 -2.62 -9.68
C ILE A 148 1.42 -3.27 -10.95
N PRO A 149 0.57 -2.59 -11.75
CA PRO A 149 0.03 -3.18 -12.97
C PRO A 149 1.12 -3.58 -13.97
N THR A 150 2.19 -2.79 -14.11
CA THR A 150 3.33 -3.12 -14.98
C THR A 150 4.05 -4.39 -14.53
N LEU A 151 4.25 -4.55 -13.22
CA LEU A 151 4.80 -5.77 -12.65
C LEU A 151 3.93 -6.99 -12.94
N TYR A 152 2.63 -6.91 -12.66
CA TYR A 152 1.69 -8.01 -12.89
C TYR A 152 1.47 -8.32 -14.37
N TYR A 153 1.54 -7.31 -15.25
CA TYR A 153 1.44 -7.51 -16.70
C TYR A 153 2.49 -8.49 -17.21
N CYS A 154 3.73 -8.36 -16.72
CA CYS A 154 4.84 -9.23 -17.09
C CYS A 154 4.61 -10.67 -16.65
N PHE A 155 4.10 -10.86 -15.44
CA PHE A 155 3.88 -12.19 -14.88
C PHE A 155 2.78 -12.98 -15.60
N MET A 156 1.78 -12.33 -16.19
CA MET A 156 0.66 -13.03 -16.82
C MET A 156 1.05 -13.65 -18.17
N LYS A 157 0.98 -14.98 -18.30
CA LYS A 157 1.13 -15.69 -19.58
C LYS A 157 -0.19 -16.19 -20.22
N GLY A 158 -1.34 -15.77 -19.69
CA GLY A 158 -2.67 -16.20 -20.15
C GLY A 158 -3.29 -15.42 -21.33
N SER A 159 -4.60 -15.66 -21.57
CA SER A 159 -5.34 -15.06 -22.69
C SER A 159 -5.46 -13.53 -22.59
N PRO A 160 -5.48 -12.79 -23.73
CA PRO A 160 -5.54 -11.33 -23.74
C PRO A 160 -6.73 -10.75 -22.96
N GLU A 161 -7.89 -11.39 -23.02
CA GLU A 161 -9.10 -10.93 -22.34
C GLU A 161 -9.00 -11.08 -20.82
N ARG A 162 -8.38 -12.16 -20.32
CA ARG A 162 -8.14 -12.33 -18.89
C ARG A 162 -7.13 -11.30 -18.37
N LYS A 163 -6.07 -11.03 -19.13
CA LYS A 163 -5.08 -10.00 -18.82
C LYS A 163 -5.74 -8.64 -18.62
N LYS A 164 -6.60 -8.23 -19.56
CA LYS A 164 -7.36 -6.96 -19.46
C LYS A 164 -8.18 -6.89 -18.18
N THR A 165 -8.93 -7.95 -17.85
CA THR A 165 -9.77 -7.98 -16.65
C THR A 165 -8.94 -7.87 -15.35
N ILE A 166 -7.86 -8.64 -15.23
CA ILE A 166 -7.01 -8.62 -14.03
C ILE A 166 -6.31 -7.26 -13.89
N ILE A 167 -5.77 -6.70 -14.97
CA ILE A 167 -5.16 -5.36 -14.95
C ILE A 167 -6.19 -4.31 -14.55
N CYS A 168 -7.40 -4.38 -15.10
CA CYS A 168 -8.48 -3.45 -14.74
C CYS A 168 -8.80 -3.54 -13.24
N LEU A 169 -8.92 -4.75 -12.68
CA LEU A 169 -9.16 -4.94 -11.26
C LEU A 169 -7.99 -4.45 -10.38
N LEU A 170 -6.75 -4.66 -10.82
CA LEU A 170 -5.55 -4.17 -10.12
C LEU A 170 -5.47 -2.65 -10.15
N VAL A 171 -5.72 -2.03 -11.31
CA VAL A 171 -5.76 -0.57 -11.47
C VAL A 171 -6.89 0.04 -10.63
N LEU A 172 -8.08 -0.57 -10.62
CA LEU A 172 -9.19 -0.14 -9.78
C LEU A 172 -8.87 -0.28 -8.29
N SER A 173 -8.24 -1.38 -7.88
CA SER A 173 -7.80 -1.60 -6.49
C SER A 173 -6.72 -0.60 -6.07
N CYS A 174 -5.71 -0.37 -6.91
CA CYS A 174 -4.66 0.63 -6.69
C CYS A 174 -5.25 2.05 -6.62
N ARG A 175 -6.22 2.37 -7.48
CA ARG A 175 -6.95 3.65 -7.44
C ARG A 175 -7.70 3.80 -6.12
N ARG A 176 -8.46 2.79 -5.69
CA ARG A 176 -9.17 2.81 -4.40
C ARG A 176 -8.21 2.97 -3.23
N ALA A 177 -7.08 2.26 -3.24
CA ALA A 177 -6.06 2.38 -2.20
C ALA A 177 -5.41 3.77 -2.17
N MET A 178 -5.06 4.32 -3.34
CA MET A 178 -4.50 5.67 -3.47
C MET A 178 -5.48 6.73 -2.96
N VAL A 179 -6.74 6.65 -3.39
CA VAL A 179 -7.82 7.55 -2.97
C VAL A 179 -8.07 7.44 -1.47
N ALA A 180 -8.16 6.22 -0.93
CA ALA A 180 -8.31 6.00 0.51
C ALA A 180 -7.12 6.52 1.31
N ASN A 181 -5.90 6.39 0.81
CA ASN A 181 -4.70 6.92 1.46
C ASN A 181 -4.74 8.46 1.52
N VAL A 182 -5.06 9.11 0.40
CA VAL A 182 -5.23 10.58 0.36
C VAL A 182 -6.35 11.04 1.30
N TYR A 183 -7.50 10.36 1.29
CA TYR A 183 -8.61 10.68 2.21
C TYR A 183 -8.23 10.49 3.67
N ASN A 184 -7.53 9.42 4.03
CA ASN A 184 -7.08 9.18 5.40
C ASN A 184 -6.11 10.26 5.86
N VAL A 185 -5.17 10.69 5.00
CA VAL A 185 -4.26 11.81 5.30
C VAL A 185 -5.06 13.09 5.54
N ILE A 186 -5.98 13.44 4.64
CA ILE A 186 -6.81 14.64 4.77
C ILE A 186 -7.69 14.58 6.04
N ALA A 187 -8.33 13.44 6.30
CA ALA A 187 -9.20 13.27 7.47
C ALA A 187 -8.42 13.39 8.78
N LEU A 188 -7.24 12.77 8.88
CA LEU A 188 -6.38 12.88 10.05
C LEU A 188 -5.90 14.31 10.27
N ASN A 189 -5.51 15.02 9.21
CA ASN A 189 -5.10 16.42 9.29
C ASN A 189 -6.26 17.32 9.73
N SER A 190 -7.46 17.09 9.20
CA SER A 190 -8.67 17.83 9.60
C SER A 190 -9.03 17.61 11.06
N ILE A 191 -8.87 16.37 11.57
CA ILE A 191 -9.08 16.05 12.98
C ILE A 191 -8.02 16.75 13.85
N GLN A 192 -6.75 16.71 13.46
CA GLN A 192 -5.68 17.40 14.18
C GLN A 192 -5.87 18.92 14.18
N PHE A 193 -6.24 19.50 13.05
CA PHE A 193 -6.56 20.92 12.94
C PHE A 193 -7.76 21.31 13.81
N PHE A 194 -8.80 20.46 13.85
CA PHE A 194 -9.95 20.66 14.71
C PHE A 194 -9.58 20.65 16.20
N PHE A 195 -8.78 19.67 16.64
CA PHE A 195 -8.31 19.61 18.03
C PHE A 195 -7.38 20.78 18.38
N ALA A 196 -6.46 21.15 17.49
CA ALA A 196 -5.58 22.32 17.68
C ALA A 196 -6.39 23.62 17.76
N SER A 197 -7.41 23.79 16.91
CA SER A 197 -8.30 24.96 16.93
C SER A 197 -9.24 24.97 18.14
N ALA A 198 -9.61 23.79 18.66
CA ALA A 198 -10.45 23.64 19.84
C ALA A 198 -9.72 23.98 21.14
N GLU A 199 -8.40 23.82 21.17
CA GLU A 199 -7.54 24.24 22.29
C GLU A 199 -7.42 25.77 22.37
N GLU A 200 -7.59 26.49 21.26
CA GLU A 200 -7.36 27.94 21.15
C GLU A 200 -8.66 28.78 21.15
N LYS A 201 -9.84 28.19 20.88
CA LYS A 201 -11.11 28.92 20.72
C LYS A 201 -12.28 28.41 21.56
N SER A 202 -13.12 29.35 22.00
CA SER A 202 -14.40 29.09 22.69
C SER A 202 -15.38 28.27 21.84
N SER A 203 -16.14 27.39 22.49
CA SER A 203 -16.99 26.32 21.93
C SER A 203 -17.96 26.74 20.80
N ARG A 204 -18.35 28.01 20.71
CA ARG A 204 -19.24 28.54 19.65
C ARG A 204 -18.54 28.80 18.31
N GLU A 205 -17.22 29.01 18.30
CA GLU A 205 -16.45 29.26 17.06
C GLU A 205 -16.00 27.94 16.39
N ILE A 206 -15.86 26.87 17.18
CA ILE A 206 -15.52 25.51 16.72
C ILE A 206 -16.62 24.94 15.80
N LEU A 207 -17.89 25.19 16.13
CA LEU A 207 -19.06 24.76 15.34
C LEU A 207 -19.12 25.40 13.93
N LYS A 208 -18.57 26.61 13.77
CA LYS A 208 -18.54 27.29 12.47
C LYS A 208 -17.40 26.76 11.55
N MET A 209 -16.31 26.25 12.13
CA MET A 209 -15.17 25.73 11.36
C MET A 209 -15.41 24.31 10.81
N GLY A 210 -16.30 23.52 11.42
CA GLY A 210 -16.63 22.15 10.97
C GLY A 210 -17.35 22.03 9.62
N LEU A 211 -17.69 23.14 8.97
CA LEU A 211 -18.49 23.17 7.73
C LEU A 211 -17.68 23.25 6.42
N TYR A 212 -16.36 23.39 6.47
CA TYR A 212 -15.52 23.48 5.26
C TYR A 212 -15.07 22.09 4.78
N ILE A 213 -15.92 21.41 4.01
CA ILE A 213 -15.58 20.17 3.30
C ILE A 213 -15.07 20.50 1.89
N PHE A 214 -13.80 20.22 1.62
CA PHE A 214 -13.16 20.42 0.31
C PHE A 214 -13.63 19.38 -0.71
N TRP A 215 -13.99 19.86 -1.91
CA TRP A 215 -14.35 19.05 -3.07
C TRP A 215 -13.09 18.76 -3.89
N LEU A 216 -12.57 17.53 -3.89
CA LEU A 216 -11.45 17.15 -4.76
C LEU A 216 -11.98 16.34 -5.94
N LYS A 217 -12.26 17.03 -7.06
CA LYS A 217 -12.50 16.40 -8.36
C LYS A 217 -11.13 16.05 -8.96
N THR A 218 -10.69 14.80 -8.83
CA THR A 218 -9.47 14.33 -9.51
C THR A 218 -9.85 13.69 -10.83
N THR A 219 -9.63 14.42 -11.93
CA THR A 219 -9.75 13.89 -13.30
C THR A 219 -8.34 13.51 -13.77
N LEU A 220 -8.06 12.20 -13.90
CA LEU A 220 -6.84 11.71 -14.54
C LEU A 220 -7.22 11.00 -15.83
N THR A 221 -6.77 11.55 -16.95
CA THR A 221 -6.97 11.02 -18.29
C THR A 221 -5.91 9.95 -18.59
N PHE A 222 -6.36 8.73 -18.91
CA PHE A 222 -5.52 7.68 -19.47
C PHE A 222 -6.06 7.29 -20.85
N PRO A 223 -5.21 6.82 -21.78
CA PRO A 223 -5.55 6.62 -23.19
C PRO A 223 -6.64 5.59 -23.48
N CYS A 224 -7.21 4.91 -22.46
CA CYS A 224 -8.27 3.92 -22.68
C CYS A 224 -9.67 4.39 -22.26
N PHE A 225 -9.85 5.28 -21.27
CA PHE A 225 -11.18 5.78 -20.86
C PHE A 225 -11.09 7.07 -20.00
N THR A 226 -12.05 7.97 -20.18
CA THR A 226 -12.37 9.07 -19.26
C THR A 226 -13.42 8.61 -18.24
N PHE A 227 -13.14 8.73 -16.95
CA PHE A 227 -14.13 8.41 -15.90
C PHE A 227 -14.16 9.50 -14.82
N GLU A 228 -15.33 10.10 -14.62
CA GLU A 228 -15.60 11.05 -13.54
C GLU A 228 -16.10 10.30 -12.29
N THR A 229 -15.64 10.68 -11.10
CA THR A 229 -16.22 10.20 -9.84
C THR A 229 -16.62 11.39 -8.98
N ASN A 230 -17.93 11.52 -8.73
CA ASN A 230 -18.51 12.40 -7.71
C ASN A 230 -18.72 11.58 -6.44
N GLN A 231 -17.87 11.73 -5.43
CA GLN A 231 -18.11 11.16 -4.09
C GLN A 231 -18.31 12.32 -3.12
N ILE A 232 -19.50 12.38 -2.53
CA ILE A 232 -19.94 13.39 -1.56
C ILE A 232 -19.81 12.78 -0.17
N LEU A 233 -18.97 13.35 0.69
CA LEU A 233 -18.97 13.05 2.13
C LEU A 233 -19.67 14.20 2.85
N ILE A 234 -20.96 14.06 3.16
CA ILE A 234 -21.66 14.96 4.09
C ILE A 234 -21.49 14.35 5.49
N LEU A 235 -20.58 14.88 6.29
CA LEU A 235 -20.56 14.63 7.73
C LEU A 235 -21.61 15.55 8.37
N LYS A 236 -22.85 15.04 8.52
CA LYS A 236 -23.84 15.63 9.42
C LYS A 236 -23.57 15.12 10.83
N PHE A 237 -23.01 15.98 11.69
CA PHE A 237 -23.02 15.76 13.13
C PHE A 237 -24.29 16.43 13.71
N PHE A 238 -25.13 15.64 14.39
CA PHE A 238 -26.18 16.13 15.29
C PHE A 238 -25.60 16.38 16.67
#